data_AF-R5XWF7-F1
#
_entry.id   AF-R5XWF7-F1
#
_cell.length_a   1.000
_cell.length_b   1.000
_cell.length_c   1.000
_cell.angle_alpha   90.00
_cell.angle_beta   90.00
_cell.angle_gamma   90.00
#
_symmetry.space_group_name_H-M   'P 1'
#
loop_
_entity.id
_entity.type
_entity.pdbx_description
1 polymer ?
#
loop_
_entity_poly.entity_id
_entity_poly.type
_entity_poly.pdbx_seq_one_letter_code
_entity_poly.pdbx_strand_id
1 'polypeptide(L)'
;MSMFQYIAQHPWIGAVLVFLIALTIFVWYKAIVSGKKRNEERERIIADLEREKALRNEFRNPDETTFLPEKDDYRLIVGMCANIQMKLEKASNMTEAFMELSDVKKNVYCLGYVFEDSKNKLSEFFRSNGEPLLSASKAAVNEAIGGEFSEIFNKEFIMLDDNDETTSVDDELLAKYDAEFKSLMDAKKNEICKSAADYIRENEEEFLKKI
;
A
#
# COMPACT_ATOMS: atom_id res chain seq x y z
N MET A 1 -37.73 14.22 -55.13
CA MET A 1 -38.17 13.06 -54.32
C MET A 1 -37.83 13.37 -52.88
N SER A 2 -38.80 13.37 -51.95
CA SER A 2 -38.48 13.72 -50.55
C SER A 2 -37.66 12.59 -49.91
N MET A 3 -36.80 12.91 -48.96
CA MET A 3 -35.96 11.94 -48.25
C MET A 3 -36.79 10.78 -47.65
N PHE A 4 -38.00 11.09 -47.20
CA PHE A 4 -38.98 10.11 -46.69
C PHE A 4 -39.53 9.16 -47.76
N GLN A 5 -39.72 9.63 -49.00
CA GLN A 5 -40.15 8.78 -50.11
C GLN A 5 -39.05 7.81 -50.57
N TYR A 6 -37.78 8.21 -50.47
CA TYR A 6 -36.63 7.35 -50.82
C TYR A 6 -36.38 6.25 -49.77
N ILE A 7 -36.52 6.58 -48.48
CA ILE A 7 -36.43 5.61 -47.38
C ILE A 7 -37.59 4.60 -47.42
N ALA A 8 -38.80 5.02 -47.83
CA ALA A 8 -39.95 4.13 -47.99
C ALA A 8 -39.78 3.13 -49.16
N GLN A 9 -39.04 3.50 -50.21
CA GLN A 9 -38.72 2.59 -51.33
C GLN A 9 -37.52 1.67 -51.04
N HIS A 10 -36.65 2.05 -50.10
CA HIS A 10 -35.43 1.33 -49.76
C HIS A 10 -35.29 1.17 -48.24
N PRO A 11 -36.05 0.25 -47.61
CA PRO A 11 -36.12 0.10 -46.15
C PRO A 11 -34.78 -0.27 -45.51
N TRP A 12 -33.85 -0.86 -46.26
CA TRP A 12 -32.48 -1.15 -45.83
C TRP A 12 -31.69 0.13 -45.49
N ILE A 13 -31.99 1.27 -46.12
CA ILE A 13 -31.36 2.57 -45.82
C ILE A 13 -31.78 3.06 -44.42
N GLY A 14 -33.05 2.87 -44.07
CA GLY A 14 -33.54 3.16 -42.71
C GLY A 14 -32.86 2.28 -41.66
N ALA A 15 -32.68 0.99 -41.95
CA ALA A 15 -31.97 0.07 -41.06
C ALA A 15 -30.49 0.45 -40.87
N VAL A 16 -29.79 0.84 -41.94
CA VAL A 16 -28.41 1.33 -41.88
C VAL A 16 -28.30 2.61 -41.06
N LEU A 17 -29.25 3.55 -41.21
CA LEU A 17 -29.26 4.79 -40.43
C LEU A 17 -29.42 4.52 -38.93
N VAL A 18 -30.37 3.66 -38.54
CA VAL A 18 -30.58 3.27 -37.15
C VAL A 18 -29.35 2.57 -36.58
N PHE A 19 -28.70 1.71 -37.36
CA PHE A 19 -27.46 1.05 -36.96
C PHE A 19 -26.32 2.05 -36.73
N LEU A 20 -26.14 3.04 -37.61
CA LEU A 20 -25.14 4.10 -37.44
C LEU A 20 -25.41 4.97 -36.20
N ILE A 21 -26.67 5.28 -35.90
CA ILE A 21 -27.07 6.00 -34.68
C ILE A 21 -26.75 5.16 -33.43
N ALA A 22 -27.05 3.86 -33.45
CA ALA A 22 -26.74 2.97 -32.34
C ALA A 22 -25.21 2.85 -32.10
N LEU A 23 -24.41 2.76 -33.18
CA LEU A 23 -22.95 2.75 -33.09
C LEU A 23 -22.39 4.06 -32.53
N THR A 24 -22.94 5.20 -32.93
CA THR A 24 -22.48 6.50 -32.40
C THR A 24 -22.79 6.62 -30.91
N ILE A 25 -24.00 6.25 -30.46
CA ILE A 25 -24.36 6.23 -29.04
C ILE A 25 -23.44 5.27 -28.25
N PHE A 26 -23.15 4.09 -28.79
CA PHE A 26 -22.26 3.10 -28.17
C PHE A 26 -20.83 3.64 -27.99
N VAL A 27 -20.26 4.28 -29.01
CA VAL A 27 -18.92 4.86 -28.94
C VAL A 27 -18.86 6.02 -27.92
N TRP A 28 -19.89 6.87 -27.88
CA TRP A 28 -19.98 7.95 -26.88
C TRP A 28 -20.10 7.40 -25.46
N TYR A 29 -20.94 6.38 -25.23
CA TYR A 29 -21.06 5.72 -23.95
C TYR A 29 -19.71 5.14 -23.48
N LYS A 30 -18.99 4.42 -24.36
CA LYS A 30 -17.68 3.85 -24.05
C LYS A 30 -16.63 4.92 -23.74
N ALA A 31 -16.66 6.04 -24.48
CA ALA A 31 -15.76 7.18 -24.24
C ALA A 31 -16.04 7.86 -22.89
N ILE A 32 -17.30 8.04 -22.51
CA ILE A 32 -17.70 8.61 -21.22
C ILE A 32 -17.30 7.70 -20.06
N VAL A 33 -17.57 6.39 -20.16
CA VAL A 33 -17.19 5.40 -19.14
C VAL A 33 -15.67 5.33 -18.98
N SER A 34 -14.93 5.30 -20.09
CA SER A 34 -13.46 5.33 -20.05
C SER A 34 -12.92 6.64 -19.48
N GLY A 35 -13.59 7.77 -19.78
CA GLY A 35 -13.24 9.08 -19.23
C GLY A 35 -13.45 9.15 -17.71
N LYS A 36 -14.57 8.63 -17.21
CA LYS A 36 -14.88 8.56 -15.78
C LYS A 36 -13.87 7.71 -15.02
N LYS A 37 -13.59 6.49 -15.48
CA LYS A 37 -12.62 5.59 -14.84
C LYS A 37 -11.23 6.21 -14.76
N ARG A 38 -10.76 6.86 -15.84
CA ARG A 38 -9.48 7.56 -15.86
C ARG A 38 -9.47 8.78 -14.95
N ASN A 39 -10.60 9.48 -14.80
CA ASN A 39 -10.70 10.61 -13.90
C ASN A 39 -10.69 10.17 -12.43
N GLU A 40 -11.41 9.11 -12.09
CA GLU A 40 -11.39 8.48 -10.75
C GLU A 40 -10.00 7.97 -10.39
N GLU A 41 -9.28 7.30 -11.31
CA GLU A 41 -7.89 6.88 -11.11
C GLU A 41 -6.96 8.10 -10.91
N ARG A 42 -7.12 9.16 -11.71
CA ARG A 42 -6.35 10.41 -11.53
C ARG A 42 -6.63 11.07 -10.20
N GLU A 43 -7.89 11.16 -9.78
CA GLU A 43 -8.28 11.73 -8.49
C GLU A 43 -7.71 10.93 -7.32
N ARG A 44 -7.72 9.59 -7.40
CA ARG A 44 -7.07 8.72 -6.41
C ARG A 44 -5.57 8.98 -6.35
N ILE A 45 -4.88 8.99 -7.50
CA ILE A 45 -3.44 9.27 -7.56
C ILE A 45 -3.12 10.66 -6.97
N ILE A 46 -3.93 11.68 -7.29
CA ILE A 46 -3.74 13.03 -6.75
C ILE A 46 -3.93 13.02 -5.23
N ALA A 47 -4.98 12.37 -4.72
CA ALA A 47 -5.23 12.27 -3.29
C ALA A 47 -4.11 11.53 -2.55
N ASP A 48 -3.60 10.44 -3.12
CA ASP A 48 -2.47 9.68 -2.56
C ASP A 48 -1.19 10.53 -2.54
N LEU A 49 -0.90 11.26 -3.62
CA LEU A 49 0.24 12.19 -3.68
C LEU A 49 0.11 13.35 -2.69
N GLU A 50 -1.09 13.89 -2.50
CA GLU A 50 -1.34 14.93 -1.51
C GLU A 50 -1.16 14.41 -0.08
N ARG A 51 -1.65 13.20 0.21
CA ARG A 51 -1.45 12.51 1.49
C ARG A 51 0.03 12.26 1.77
N GLU A 52 0.76 11.74 0.79
CA GLU A 52 2.20 11.47 0.90
C GLU A 52 2.99 12.77 1.08
N LYS A 53 2.66 13.82 0.33
CA LYS A 53 3.30 15.14 0.47
C LYS A 53 3.04 15.75 1.85
N ALA A 54 1.83 15.63 2.38
CA ALA A 54 1.50 16.09 3.72
C ALA A 54 2.31 15.34 4.79
N LEU A 55 2.39 14.00 4.68
CA LEU A 55 3.22 13.16 5.55
C LEU A 55 4.69 13.57 5.51
N ARG A 56 5.26 13.68 4.30
CA ARG A 56 6.65 14.08 4.10
C ARG A 56 6.95 15.46 4.70
N ASN A 57 6.04 16.41 4.58
CA ASN A 57 6.22 17.74 5.15
C ASN A 57 6.16 17.74 6.68
N GLU A 58 5.17 17.05 7.25
CA GLU A 58 4.96 16.93 8.69
C GLU A 58 6.16 16.25 9.37
N PHE A 59 6.61 15.11 8.81
CA PHE A 59 7.66 14.29 9.39
C PHE A 59 9.06 14.62 8.84
N ARG A 60 9.25 15.72 8.12
CA ARG A 60 10.56 16.06 7.53
C ARG A 60 11.64 16.25 8.59
N ASN A 61 11.28 16.94 9.66
CA ASN A 61 12.16 17.28 10.77
C ASN A 61 11.41 16.94 12.07
N PRO A 62 11.36 15.64 12.46
CA PRO A 62 10.70 15.25 13.68
C PRO A 62 11.36 15.94 14.88
N ASP A 63 10.54 16.32 15.85
CA ASP A 63 10.94 16.90 17.13
C ASP A 63 10.26 16.15 18.27
N GLU A 64 10.55 16.51 19.52
CA GLU A 64 9.99 15.85 20.71
C GLU A 64 8.44 15.79 20.67
N THR A 65 7.80 16.79 20.05
CA THR A 65 6.34 16.83 19.94
C THR A 65 5.77 15.79 18.98
N THR A 66 6.60 15.27 18.08
CA THR A 66 6.25 14.23 17.11
C THR A 66 5.96 12.90 17.82
N PHE A 67 6.65 12.63 18.93
CA PHE A 67 6.62 11.34 19.64
C PHE A 67 5.65 11.33 20.83
N LEU A 68 4.93 12.42 21.07
CA LEU A 68 4.02 12.51 22.21
C LEU A 68 2.93 11.41 22.17
N PRO A 69 2.56 10.80 23.32
CA PRO A 69 1.62 9.69 23.38
C PRO A 69 0.21 10.01 22.84
N GLU A 70 -0.19 11.28 22.83
CA GLU A 70 -1.48 11.72 22.29
C GLU A 70 -1.54 11.80 20.75
N LYS A 71 -0.40 11.64 20.07
CA LYS A 71 -0.36 11.59 18.60
C LYS A 71 -0.91 10.27 18.10
N ASP A 72 -1.53 10.31 16.92
CA ASP A 72 -2.09 9.11 16.29
C ASP A 72 -0.98 8.09 15.99
N ASP A 73 -1.12 6.88 16.56
CA ASP A 73 -0.12 5.82 16.48
C ASP A 73 0.17 5.41 15.03
N TYR A 74 -0.87 5.24 14.22
CA TYR A 74 -0.73 4.86 12.82
C TYR A 74 -0.02 5.95 12.02
N ARG A 75 -0.39 7.22 12.24
CA ARG A 75 0.23 8.39 11.62
C ARG A 75 1.72 8.47 11.97
N LEU A 76 2.09 8.20 13.21
CA LEU A 76 3.49 8.16 13.65
C LEU A 76 4.28 7.10 12.88
N ILE A 77 3.74 5.87 12.76
CA ILE A 77 4.40 4.77 12.04
C ILE A 77 4.66 5.13 10.57
N VAL A 78 3.61 5.52 9.83
CA VAL A 78 3.75 5.82 8.39
C VAL A 78 4.53 7.12 8.15
N GLY A 79 4.44 8.08 9.07
CA GLY A 79 5.18 9.32 9.04
C GLY A 79 6.69 9.13 9.24
N MET A 80 7.08 8.31 10.21
CA MET A 80 8.49 8.00 10.44
C MET A 80 9.08 7.11 9.34
N CYS A 81 8.29 6.19 8.77
CA CYS A 81 8.69 5.49 7.55
C CYS A 81 8.97 6.49 6.40
N ALA A 82 8.07 7.46 6.16
CA ALA A 82 8.29 8.52 5.18
C ALA A 82 9.53 9.39 5.49
N ASN A 83 9.83 9.66 6.77
CA ASN A 83 11.07 10.35 7.17
C ASN A 83 12.32 9.62 6.67
N ILE A 84 12.36 8.30 6.87
CA ILE A 84 13.49 7.45 6.48
C ILE A 84 13.54 7.32 4.96
N GLN A 85 12.40 7.10 4.30
CA GLN A 85 12.28 7.04 2.84
C GLN A 85 12.87 8.29 2.16
N MET A 86 12.57 9.48 2.69
CA MET A 86 13.15 10.74 2.18
C MET A 86 14.68 10.82 2.24
N LYS A 87 15.33 10.05 3.13
CA LYS A 87 16.79 9.95 3.23
C LYS A 87 17.32 8.91 2.25
N LEU A 88 16.67 7.75 2.19
CA LEU A 88 17.04 6.65 1.29
C LEU A 88 16.95 7.05 -0.18
N GLU A 89 15.90 7.79 -0.58
CA GLU A 89 15.71 8.26 -1.97
C GLU A 89 16.80 9.24 -2.44
N LYS A 90 17.56 9.85 -1.52
CA LYS A 90 18.68 10.74 -1.87
C LYS A 90 19.99 9.98 -2.06
N ALA A 91 20.06 8.73 -1.63
CA ALA A 91 21.25 7.91 -1.78
C ALA A 91 21.41 7.46 -3.24
N SER A 92 22.67 7.30 -3.68
CA SER A 92 22.98 6.75 -5.01
C SER A 92 22.60 5.29 -5.13
N ASN A 93 22.66 4.55 -4.02
CA ASN A 93 22.22 3.16 -3.91
C ASN A 93 21.32 3.02 -2.68
N MET A 94 20.02 2.81 -2.91
CA MET A 94 19.02 2.73 -1.86
C MET A 94 19.23 1.50 -0.97
N THR A 95 19.61 0.37 -1.56
CA THR A 95 19.82 -0.90 -0.84
C THR A 95 21.01 -0.79 0.11
N GLU A 96 22.14 -0.24 -0.34
CA GLU A 96 23.30 0.00 0.53
C GLU A 96 22.95 0.98 1.66
N ALA A 97 22.29 2.11 1.32
CA ALA A 97 21.88 3.09 2.32
C ALA A 97 20.89 2.51 3.34
N PHE A 98 19.98 1.63 2.91
CA PHE A 98 19.09 0.89 3.80
C PHE A 98 19.88 -0.04 4.73
N MET A 99 20.87 -0.77 4.21
CA MET A 99 21.71 -1.66 5.00
C MET A 99 22.58 -0.91 6.03
N GLU A 100 22.94 0.35 5.76
CA GLU A 100 23.69 1.23 6.67
C GLU A 100 22.83 1.87 7.77
N LEU A 101 21.50 1.81 7.68
CA LEU A 101 20.62 2.30 8.75
C LEU A 101 20.85 1.52 10.05
N SER A 102 20.68 2.21 11.19
CA SER A 102 20.58 1.54 12.49
C SER A 102 19.39 0.57 12.50
N ASP A 103 19.46 -0.47 13.31
CA ASP A 103 18.42 -1.51 13.36
C ASP A 103 17.05 -0.93 13.71
N VAL A 104 17.00 0.03 14.64
CA VAL A 104 15.79 0.81 14.94
C VAL A 104 15.20 1.46 13.68
N LYS A 105 16.03 2.16 12.89
CA LYS A 105 15.55 2.82 11.66
C LYS A 105 15.09 1.81 10.61
N LYS A 106 15.80 0.69 10.45
CA LYS A 106 15.33 -0.39 9.58
C LYS A 106 13.98 -0.91 10.03
N ASN A 107 13.83 -1.19 11.33
CA ASN A 107 12.59 -1.69 11.90
C ASN A 107 11.42 -0.73 11.64
N VAL A 108 11.59 0.55 11.93
CA VAL A 108 10.54 1.57 11.71
C VAL A 108 10.17 1.71 10.23
N TYR A 109 11.17 1.69 9.35
CA TYR A 109 10.95 1.72 7.91
C TYR A 109 10.14 0.49 7.46
N CYS A 110 10.56 -0.70 7.86
CA CYS A 110 9.92 -1.97 7.55
C CYS A 110 8.46 -2.01 8.04
N LEU A 111 8.21 -1.63 9.30
CA LEU A 111 6.86 -1.59 9.87
C LEU A 111 5.93 -0.71 9.03
N GLY A 112 6.38 0.45 8.57
CA GLY A 112 5.58 1.31 7.69
C GLY A 112 5.10 0.59 6.42
N TYR A 113 5.97 -0.19 5.78
CA TYR A 113 5.60 -1.01 4.62
C TYR A 113 4.67 -2.16 4.98
N VAL A 114 4.93 -2.86 6.10
CA VAL A 114 4.02 -3.91 6.59
C VAL A 114 2.62 -3.33 6.73
N PHE A 115 2.43 -2.22 7.45
CA PHE A 115 1.10 -1.64 7.65
C PHE A 115 0.45 -1.08 6.38
N GLU A 116 1.21 -0.45 5.48
CA GLU A 116 0.62 0.18 4.27
C GLU A 116 0.32 -0.83 3.16
N ASP A 117 1.11 -1.90 3.03
CA ASP A 117 0.98 -2.90 1.96
C ASP A 117 0.18 -4.14 2.41
N SER A 118 0.02 -4.35 3.72
CA SER A 118 -0.82 -5.45 4.25
C SER A 118 -2.27 -5.02 4.56
N LYS A 119 -2.73 -3.87 4.05
CA LYS A 119 -4.04 -3.30 4.43
C LYS A 119 -5.22 -4.27 4.25
N ASN A 120 -5.17 -5.11 3.22
CA ASN A 120 -6.22 -6.09 2.96
C ASN A 120 -5.81 -7.49 3.40
N LYS A 121 -4.57 -7.87 3.10
CA LYS A 121 -4.01 -9.21 3.22
C LYS A 121 -2.53 -9.12 3.53
N LEU A 122 -2.02 -10.00 4.37
CA LEU A 122 -0.60 -10.02 4.67
C LEU A 122 0.21 -10.55 3.48
N SER A 123 -0.36 -11.49 2.72
CA SER A 123 0.28 -12.03 1.53
C SER A 123 0.48 -10.99 0.42
N GLU A 124 -0.25 -9.87 0.44
CA GLU A 124 -0.02 -8.74 -0.48
C GLU A 124 1.30 -8.02 -0.18
N PHE A 125 1.68 -7.86 1.11
CA PHE A 125 2.96 -7.28 1.50
C PHE A 125 4.12 -8.14 0.97
N PHE A 126 4.09 -9.46 1.18
CA PHE A 126 5.15 -10.36 0.72
C PHE A 126 5.28 -10.40 -0.80
N ARG A 127 4.16 -10.42 -1.54
CA ARG A 127 4.19 -10.46 -3.01
C ARG A 127 4.60 -9.14 -3.66
N SER A 128 4.43 -8.02 -2.97
CA SER A 128 4.69 -6.68 -3.52
C SER A 128 6.10 -6.18 -3.21
N ASN A 129 6.81 -6.84 -2.31
CA ASN A 129 8.10 -6.42 -1.80
C ASN A 129 9.16 -7.50 -2.00
N GLY A 130 10.44 -7.12 -1.87
CA GLY A 130 11.57 -8.03 -2.05
C GLY A 130 12.70 -7.76 -1.05
N GLU A 131 13.78 -8.53 -1.15
CA GLU A 131 14.92 -8.39 -0.25
C GLU A 131 15.70 -7.07 -0.49
N PRO A 132 16.28 -6.46 0.56
CA PRO A 132 16.38 -6.94 1.96
C PRO A 132 15.17 -6.63 2.86
N LEU A 133 14.09 -6.06 2.31
CA LEU A 133 12.96 -5.56 3.10
C LEU A 133 12.19 -6.70 3.78
N LEU A 134 11.97 -7.82 3.08
CA LEU A 134 11.20 -8.95 3.63
C LEU A 134 11.87 -9.54 4.87
N SER A 135 13.16 -9.88 4.77
CA SER A 135 13.93 -10.41 5.90
C SER A 135 14.03 -9.41 7.06
N ALA A 136 14.22 -8.12 6.76
CA ALA A 136 14.25 -7.08 7.79
C ALA A 136 12.89 -6.87 8.47
N SER A 137 11.78 -6.96 7.74
CA SER A 137 10.42 -6.85 8.29
C SER A 137 10.11 -7.95 9.29
N LYS A 138 10.64 -9.16 9.09
CA LYS A 138 10.52 -10.24 10.07
C LYS A 138 11.13 -9.86 11.42
N ALA A 139 12.34 -9.31 11.42
CA ALA A 139 12.99 -8.83 12.64
C ALA A 139 12.18 -7.70 13.28
N ALA A 140 11.77 -6.71 12.47
CA ALA A 140 11.00 -5.56 12.91
C ALA A 140 9.69 -5.95 13.61
N VAL A 141 8.93 -6.88 13.01
CA VAL A 141 7.66 -7.35 13.55
C VAL A 141 7.86 -8.13 14.86
N ASN A 142 8.88 -8.99 14.91
CA ASN A 142 9.17 -9.78 16.11
C ASN A 142 9.62 -8.89 17.28
N GLU A 143 10.36 -7.83 17.01
CA GLU A 143 10.91 -6.93 18.03
C GLU A 143 9.89 -5.89 18.51
N ALA A 144 9.19 -5.23 17.59
CA ALA A 144 8.33 -4.09 17.92
C ALA A 144 6.87 -4.46 18.25
N ILE A 145 6.37 -5.59 17.75
CA ILE A 145 4.97 -6.00 17.93
C ILE A 145 4.88 -7.31 18.70
N GLY A 146 5.55 -8.36 18.22
CA GLY A 146 5.52 -9.68 18.82
C GLY A 146 4.12 -10.34 18.83
N GLY A 147 3.96 -11.32 19.71
CA GLY A 147 2.68 -12.01 19.96
C GLY A 147 2.04 -12.67 18.73
N GLU A 148 0.70 -12.72 18.73
CA GLU A 148 -0.10 -13.35 17.67
C GLU A 148 0.19 -12.75 16.28
N PHE A 149 0.45 -11.44 16.21
CA PHE A 149 0.76 -10.77 14.94
C PHE A 149 2.07 -11.29 14.35
N SER A 150 3.12 -11.37 15.16
CA SER A 150 4.41 -11.96 14.79
C SER A 150 4.29 -13.43 14.40
N GLU A 151 3.48 -14.21 15.12
CA GLU A 151 3.27 -15.62 14.79
C GLU A 151 2.63 -15.81 13.40
N ILE A 152 1.58 -15.03 13.07
CA ILE A 152 0.95 -15.07 11.75
C ILE A 152 1.92 -14.56 10.68
N PHE A 153 2.65 -13.47 10.97
CA PHE A 153 3.67 -12.93 10.08
C PHE A 153 4.73 -13.96 9.71
N ASN A 154 5.27 -14.66 10.71
CA ASN A 154 6.31 -15.66 10.51
C ASN A 154 5.84 -16.88 9.72
N LYS A 155 4.56 -17.29 9.87
CA LYS A 155 3.98 -18.39 9.09
C LYS A 155 3.91 -18.05 7.61
N GLU A 156 3.40 -16.87 7.26
CA GLU A 156 3.33 -16.44 5.86
C GLU A 156 4.71 -16.11 5.27
N PHE A 157 5.63 -15.54 6.08
CA PHE A 157 7.01 -15.28 5.65
C PHE A 157 7.68 -16.55 5.13
N ILE A 158 7.64 -17.66 5.88
CA ILE A 158 8.31 -18.92 5.47
C ILE A 158 7.68 -19.49 4.20
N MET A 159 6.36 -19.36 4.02
CA MET A 159 5.68 -19.86 2.82
C MET A 159 6.00 -19.06 1.55
N LEU A 160 6.36 -17.78 1.68
CA LEU A 160 6.59 -16.86 0.57
C LEU A 160 8.05 -16.38 0.50
N ASP A 161 8.95 -16.98 1.28
CA ASP A 161 10.37 -16.71 1.23
C ASP A 161 10.96 -17.45 0.03
N ASP A 162 11.31 -16.70 -1.02
CA ASP A 162 11.95 -17.24 -2.23
C ASP A 162 13.29 -17.95 -1.95
N ASN A 163 13.89 -17.73 -0.76
CA ASN A 163 15.11 -18.42 -0.34
C ASN A 163 14.84 -19.75 0.39
N ASP A 164 13.59 -20.04 0.77
CA ASP A 164 13.22 -21.31 1.38
C ASP A 164 12.76 -22.32 0.32
N GLU A 165 13.70 -23.12 -0.17
CA GLU A 165 13.42 -24.20 -1.13
C GLU A 165 12.63 -25.38 -0.51
N THR A 166 12.41 -25.39 0.80
CA THR A 166 11.82 -26.54 1.52
C THR A 166 10.33 -26.42 1.77
N THR A 167 9.79 -25.20 1.75
CA THR A 167 8.37 -24.93 1.97
C THR A 167 7.69 -24.63 0.63
N SER A 168 6.74 -25.47 0.23
CA SER A 168 5.90 -25.17 -0.94
C SER A 168 4.77 -24.21 -0.57
N VAL A 169 4.45 -23.28 -1.47
CA VAL A 169 3.27 -22.42 -1.34
C VAL A 169 2.01 -23.29 -1.39
N ASP A 170 1.26 -23.29 -0.29
CA ASP A 170 -0.08 -23.88 -0.19
C ASP A 170 -1.11 -22.74 -0.18
N ASP A 171 -1.85 -22.59 -1.29
CA ASP A 171 -2.81 -21.51 -1.49
C ASP A 171 -3.99 -21.57 -0.49
N GLU A 172 -4.41 -22.77 -0.06
CA GLU A 172 -5.50 -22.91 0.92
C GLU A 172 -5.03 -22.47 2.31
N LEU A 173 -3.82 -22.89 2.68
CA LEU A 173 -3.22 -22.52 3.95
C LEU A 173 -2.88 -21.02 4.01
N LEU A 174 -2.39 -20.45 2.90
CA LEU A 174 -2.13 -19.01 2.80
C LEU A 174 -3.42 -18.20 2.91
N ALA A 175 -4.51 -18.64 2.25
CA ALA A 175 -5.80 -17.98 2.39
C ALA A 175 -6.35 -18.05 3.84
N LYS A 176 -6.05 -19.13 4.56
CA LYS A 176 -6.38 -19.25 5.99
C LYS A 176 -5.57 -18.26 6.83
N TYR A 177 -4.27 -18.12 6.59
CA TYR A 177 -3.44 -17.15 7.33
C TYR A 177 -3.83 -15.71 7.03
N ASP A 178 -4.14 -15.37 5.78
CA ASP A 178 -4.68 -14.05 5.42
C ASP A 178 -6.01 -13.76 6.17
N ALA A 179 -6.85 -14.76 6.36
CA ALA A 179 -8.10 -14.62 7.13
C ALA A 179 -7.86 -14.48 8.64
N GLU A 180 -6.91 -15.23 9.20
CA GLU A 180 -6.44 -15.08 10.59
C GLU A 180 -5.85 -13.68 10.83
N PHE A 181 -4.98 -13.22 9.92
CA PHE A 181 -4.40 -11.88 9.92
C PHE A 181 -5.48 -10.80 9.92
N LYS A 182 -6.45 -10.91 8.99
CA LYS A 182 -7.55 -9.95 8.89
C LYS A 182 -8.39 -9.91 10.17
N SER A 183 -8.73 -11.08 10.71
CA SER A 183 -9.51 -11.18 11.97
C SER A 183 -8.75 -10.55 13.14
N LEU A 184 -7.44 -10.77 13.21
CA LEU A 184 -6.57 -10.17 14.22
C LEU A 184 -6.52 -8.65 14.07
N MET A 185 -6.33 -8.13 12.86
CA MET A 185 -6.34 -6.69 12.61
C MET A 185 -7.71 -6.08 12.93
N ASP A 186 -8.81 -6.69 12.52
CA ASP A 186 -10.16 -6.18 12.84
C ASP A 186 -10.41 -6.12 14.36
N ALA A 187 -9.87 -7.06 15.14
CA ALA A 187 -10.07 -7.14 16.59
C ALA A 187 -9.08 -6.27 17.39
N LYS A 188 -7.80 -6.23 17.00
CA LYS A 188 -6.69 -5.69 17.81
C LYS A 188 -5.87 -4.61 17.12
N LYS A 189 -6.36 -4.02 16.01
CA LYS A 189 -5.63 -2.97 15.26
C LYS A 189 -5.01 -1.91 16.15
N ASN A 190 -5.77 -1.35 17.09
CA ASN A 190 -5.30 -0.26 17.93
C ASN A 190 -4.17 -0.71 18.85
N GLU A 191 -4.23 -1.92 19.41
CA GLU A 191 -3.17 -2.48 20.26
C GLU A 191 -1.90 -2.74 19.44
N ILE A 192 -2.05 -3.31 18.25
CA ILE A 192 -0.95 -3.62 17.33
C ILE A 192 -0.26 -2.34 16.84
N CYS A 193 -1.03 -1.34 16.41
CA CYS A 193 -0.51 -0.02 16.05
C CYS A 193 0.19 0.64 17.25
N LYS A 194 -0.40 0.54 18.44
CA LYS A 194 0.19 1.10 19.64
C LYS A 194 1.53 0.46 19.98
N SER A 195 1.66 -0.88 19.91
CA SER A 195 2.95 -1.54 20.14
C SER A 195 4.04 -1.04 19.18
N ALA A 196 3.74 -0.95 17.89
CA ALA A 196 4.68 -0.42 16.91
C ALA A 196 5.02 1.06 17.13
N ALA A 197 4.03 1.87 17.53
CA ALA A 197 4.24 3.28 17.85
C ALA A 197 5.04 3.48 19.15
N ASP A 198 4.78 2.68 20.18
CA ASP A 198 5.50 2.70 21.44
C ASP A 198 6.98 2.32 21.23
N TYR A 199 7.27 1.33 20.37
CA TYR A 199 8.64 1.04 19.93
C TYR A 199 9.34 2.26 19.30
N ILE A 200 8.64 3.02 18.45
CA ILE A 200 9.18 4.25 17.85
C ILE A 200 9.47 5.30 18.94
N ARG A 201 8.55 5.50 19.89
CA ARG A 201 8.67 6.47 20.97
C ARG A 201 9.80 6.13 21.94
N GLU A 202 9.92 4.86 22.32
CA GLU A 202 11.00 4.36 23.18
C GLU A 202 12.39 4.58 22.56
N ASN A 203 12.46 4.72 21.23
CA ASN A 203 13.68 4.96 20.49
C ASN A 203 13.72 6.35 19.81
N GLU A 204 12.97 7.34 20.31
CA GLU A 204 12.84 8.67 19.69
C GLU A 204 14.20 9.37 19.48
N GLU A 205 15.17 9.14 20.36
CA GLU A 205 16.51 9.72 20.28
C GLU A 205 17.22 9.41 18.96
N GLU A 206 16.95 8.25 18.34
CA GLU A 206 17.51 7.87 17.04
C GLU A 206 17.05 8.78 15.90
N PHE A 207 15.93 9.46 16.09
CA PHE A 207 15.29 10.33 15.10
C PHE A 207 15.47 11.82 15.42
N LEU A 208 15.64 12.17 16.69
CA LEU A 208 15.88 13.54 17.15
C LEU A 208 17.33 13.99 16.97
N LYS A 209 18.29 13.06 16.88
CA LYS A 209 19.70 13.37 16.55
C LYS A 209 19.77 14.02 15.17
N LYS A 210 19.92 15.35 15.16
CA LYS A 210 20.38 16.09 13.99
C LYS A 210 21.76 15.56 13.62
N ILE A 211 21.90 15.04 12.40
CA ILE A 211 23.22 14.93 11.75
C ILE A 211 23.76 16.34 11.56
#